data_AF-A0AAE6WA61-F1
#
_entry.id   AF-A0AAE6WA61-F1
#
_cell.length_a   1.000
_cell.length_b   1.000
_cell.length_c   1.000
_cell.angle_alpha   90.00
_cell.angle_beta   90.00
_cell.angle_gamma   90.00
#
_symmetry.space_group_name_H-M   'P 1'
#
loop_
_entity.id
_entity.type
_entity.pdbx_description
1 polymer ?
#
loop_
_entity_poly.entity_id
_entity_poly.type
_entity_poly.pdbx_seq_one_letter_code
_entity_poly.pdbx_strand_id
1 'polypeptide(L)' 'MPGKNVAPGGEPASVGAVCASCEEFRQREAEADTERDWSRATDCRVLLRRHQDSADCVAREPR' A
#
# COMPACT_ATOMS: atom_id res chain seq x y z
N MET A 1 -15.03 7.56 23.50
CA MET A 1 -14.95 7.93 22.06
C MET A 1 -15.31 9.41 21.99
N PRO A 2 -14.40 10.32 21.61
CA PRO A 2 -14.19 10.62 20.18
C PRO A 2 -12.79 11.14 19.77
N GLY A 3 -12.48 11.05 18.47
CA GLY A 3 -11.64 12.04 17.78
C GLY A 3 -10.15 11.73 17.61
N LYS A 4 -9.79 10.88 16.64
CA LYS A 4 -8.53 11.07 15.88
C LYS A 4 -8.87 11.28 14.41
N ASN A 5 -9.11 12.53 14.09
CA ASN A 5 -9.03 13.12 12.76
C ASN A 5 -7.67 12.81 12.13
N VAL A 6 -7.61 11.81 11.25
CA VAL A 6 -6.53 11.68 10.26
C VAL A 6 -7.05 12.29 8.97
N ALA A 7 -6.31 13.25 8.43
CA ALA A 7 -6.66 13.99 7.23
C ALA A 7 -6.73 13.06 5.99
N PRO A 8 -7.67 13.27 5.06
CA PRO A 8 -7.59 12.68 3.73
C PRO A 8 -6.88 13.67 2.81
N GLY A 9 -5.63 13.42 2.44
CA GLY A 9 -4.94 14.28 1.48
C GLY A 9 -3.44 14.29 1.61
N GLY A 10 -2.81 13.14 1.35
CA GLY A 10 -1.46 13.12 0.80
C GLY A 10 -1.59 12.79 -0.68
N GLU A 11 -1.49 13.79 -1.55
CA GLU A 11 -1.40 13.61 -3.00
C GLU A 11 -0.25 12.63 -3.33
N PRO A 12 -0.48 11.56 -4.12
CA PRO A 12 0.62 10.83 -4.70
C PRO A 12 1.16 11.65 -5.86
N ALA A 13 2.11 12.54 -5.57
CA ALA A 13 2.86 13.28 -6.57
C ALA A 13 3.72 12.31 -7.41
N SER A 14 3.06 11.73 -8.42
CA SER A 14 3.57 11.22 -9.70
C SER A 14 4.94 10.52 -9.71
N VAL A 15 4.95 9.19 -9.59
CA VAL A 15 5.98 8.32 -10.20
C VAL A 15 5.28 7.12 -10.87
N GLY A 16 5.01 7.24 -12.16
CA GLY A 16 4.72 6.16 -13.13
C GLY A 16 3.70 5.09 -12.74
N ALA A 17 2.42 5.26 -13.11
CA ALA A 17 1.38 4.21 -13.19
C ALA A 17 1.50 3.02 -12.21
N VAL A 18 1.78 3.28 -10.94
CA VAL A 18 1.75 2.24 -9.90
C VAL A 18 0.31 2.10 -9.45
N CYS A 19 -0.18 0.86 -9.36
CA CYS A 19 -1.54 0.59 -8.90
C CYS A 19 -1.76 1.21 -7.51
N ALA A 20 -2.91 1.88 -7.32
CA ALA A 20 -3.26 2.51 -6.05
C ALA A 20 -3.23 1.52 -4.86
N SER A 21 -3.64 0.27 -5.09
CA SER A 21 -3.56 -0.78 -4.07
C SER A 21 -2.12 -1.18 -3.75
N CYS A 22 -1.22 -1.21 -4.74
CA CYS A 22 0.21 -1.45 -4.48
C CYS A 22 0.80 -0.36 -3.58
N GLU A 23 0.46 0.90 -3.85
CA GLU A 23 0.94 2.03 -3.06
C GLU A 23 0.39 1.99 -1.63
N GLU A 24 -0.89 1.66 -1.46
CA GLU A 24 -1.51 1.51 -0.15
C GLU A 24 -0.83 0.43 0.69
N PHE A 25 -0.59 -0.77 0.13
CA PHE A 25 0.11 -1.83 0.87
C PHE A 25 1.53 -1.43 1.27
N ARG A 26 2.24 -0.68 0.41
CA ARG A 26 3.60 -0.21 0.67
C ARG A 26 3.64 0.85 1.77
N GLN A 27 2.67 1.77 1.79
CA GLN A 27 2.53 2.75 2.87
C GLN A 27 2.21 2.06 4.20
N ARG A 28 1.28 1.09 4.19
CA ARG A 28 0.92 0.32 5.39
C ARG A 28 2.08 -0.52 5.92
N GLU A 29 2.90 -1.08 5.04
CA GLU A 29 4.14 -1.76 5.43
C GLU A 29 5.09 -0.80 6.16
N ALA A 30 5.32 0.39 5.60
CA ALA A 30 6.21 1.39 6.20
C ALA A 30 5.69 1.92 7.55
N GLU A 31 4.38 2.09 7.68
CA GLU A 31 3.73 2.44 8.95
C GLU A 31 3.96 1.33 9.98
N ALA A 32 3.70 0.06 9.61
CA ALA A 32 3.92 -1.09 10.49
C ALA A 32 5.39 -1.26 10.88
N ASP A 33 6.33 -1.03 9.97
CA ASP A 33 7.77 -1.06 10.25
C ASP A 33 8.17 0.04 11.26
N THR A 34 7.60 1.24 11.10
CA THR A 34 7.77 2.36 12.03
C THR A 34 7.21 2.05 13.41
N GLU A 35 6.05 1.38 13.47
CA GLU A 35 5.42 0.90 14.71
C GLU A 35 6.14 -0.33 15.31
N ARG A 36 7.14 -0.90 14.60
CA ARG A 36 7.80 -2.18 14.91
C ARG A 36 6.83 -3.36 14.99
N ASP A 37 5.72 -3.28 14.28
CA ASP A 37 4.77 -4.38 14.07
C ASP A 37 5.22 -5.24 12.89
N TRP A 38 6.17 -6.13 13.16
CA TRP A 38 6.74 -7.04 12.16
C TRP A 38 5.71 -7.99 11.55
N SER A 39 4.63 -8.30 12.29
CA SER A 39 3.56 -9.17 11.80
C SER A 39 2.74 -8.45 10.73
N ARG A 40 2.29 -7.22 11.01
CA ARG A 40 1.57 -6.39 10.02
C ARG A 40 2.45 -6.06 8.83
N ALA A 41 3.73 -5.74 9.04
CA ALA A 41 4.65 -5.45 7.94
C ALA A 41 4.77 -6.66 6.99
N THR A 42 4.87 -7.87 7.55
CA THR A 42 4.91 -9.10 6.75
C THR A 42 3.59 -9.38 6.02
N ASP A 43 2.45 -9.16 6.67
CA ASP A 43 1.13 -9.30 6.04
C ASP A 43 0.97 -8.34 4.84
N CYS A 44 1.36 -7.07 5.01
CA CYS A 44 1.32 -6.07 3.95
C CYS A 44 2.20 -6.48 2.75
N ARG A 45 3.39 -7.06 2.98
CA ARG A 45 4.25 -7.62 1.92
C ARG A 45 3.58 -8.77 1.16
N VAL A 46 2.89 -9.66 1.88
CA VAL A 46 2.18 -10.81 1.28
C VAL A 46 1.00 -10.31 0.44
N LEU A 47 0.22 -9.36 0.95
CA LEU A 47 -0.91 -8.76 0.23
C LEU A 47 -0.45 -8.04 -1.04
N LEU A 48 0.63 -7.25 -0.95
CA LEU A 48 1.24 -6.59 -2.10
C LEU A 48 1.62 -7.59 -3.19
N ARG A 49 2.28 -8.69 -2.82
CA ARG A 49 2.73 -9.70 -3.77
C ARG A 49 1.56 -10.47 -4.41
N ARG A 50 0.53 -10.81 -3.63
CA ARG A 50 -0.69 -11.43 -4.15
C ARG A 50 -1.42 -10.50 -5.13
N HIS A 51 -1.46 -9.21 -4.83
CA HIS A 51 -2.06 -8.22 -5.70
C HIS A 51 -1.27 -8.09 -7.02
N GLN A 52 0.06 -8.06 -6.97
CA GLN A 52 0.91 -8.05 -8.18
C GLN A 52 0.79 -9.32 -9.04
N ASP A 53 0.61 -10.48 -8.41
CA ASP A 53 0.37 -11.75 -9.10
C ASP A 53 -1.04 -11.81 -9.73
N SER A 54 -1.99 -11.08 -9.14
CA SER A 54 -3.33 -10.97 -9.67
C SER A 54 -3.35 -10.12 -10.95
N ALA A 55 -4.07 -10.60 -11.97
CA ALA A 55 -4.26 -9.88 -13.22
C ALA A 55 -5.01 -8.52 -13.07
N ASP A 56 -5.54 -8.24 -11.88
CA ASP A 56 -6.19 -6.99 -11.49
C ASP A 56 -5.20 -5.83 -11.28
N CYS A 57 -3.92 -6.13 -11.06
CA CYS A 57 -2.90 -5.10 -10.91
C CYS A 57 -2.52 -4.50 -12.27
N VAL A 58 -3.11 -3.34 -12.57
CA VAL A 58 -2.92 -2.58 -13.83
C VAL A 58 -1.50 -2.00 -14.00
N ALA A 59 -0.64 -2.12 -12.97
CA ALA A 59 0.80 -1.82 -13.10
C ALA A 59 1.53 -2.83 -14.00
N ARG A 60 0.90 -4.00 -14.28
CA ARG A 60 1.32 -4.89 -15.34
C ARG A 60 0.76 -4.31 -16.64
N GLU A 61 1.55 -3.49 -17.34
CA GLU A 61 1.22 -3.05 -18.69
C GLU A 61 0.69 -4.24 -19.51
N PRO A 62 -0.49 -4.12 -20.13
CA PRO A 62 -0.96 -5.14 -21.06
C PRO A 62 0.02 -5.19 -22.23
N ARG A 63 0.59 -6.38 -22.47
CA ARG A 63 1.42 -6.61 -23.66
C ARG A 63 0.57 -6.68 -24.92
#